data_AF-A0A149RLM9-F1
#
_entry.id   AF-A0A149RLM9-F1
#
_cell.length_a   1.000
_cell.length_b   1.000
_cell.length_c   1.000
_cell.angle_alpha   90.00
_cell.angle_beta   90.00
_cell.angle_gamma   90.00
#
_symmetry.space_group_name_H-M   'P 1'
#
loop_
_entity.id
_entity.type
_entity.pdbx_description
1 polymer ?
#
loop_
_entity_poly.entity_id
_entity_poly.type
_entity_poly.pdbx_seq_one_letter_code
_entity_poly.pdbx_strand_id
1 'polypeptide(L)'
;MDTAELRLSAVPATGFSPQAKPDSWLYLVTEPDTASQFLADGLPLRKTHPLLLTERGGVAHWLTKMTDDPPGLFAITPVVLRLRRTMVSEWLEPDPDHSAEFSAPCYLLSGSR
;
A
#
# COMPACT_ATOMS: atom_id res chain seq x y z
N MET A 1 -11.97 7.37 17.72
CA MET A 1 -11.73 8.02 16.43
C MET A 1 -12.61 7.33 15.41
N ASP A 2 -13.46 8.09 14.72
CA ASP A 2 -14.19 7.58 13.56
C ASP A 2 -13.18 7.19 12.47
N THR A 3 -13.16 5.93 12.07
CA THR A 3 -12.48 5.41 10.87
C THR A 3 -13.02 6.02 9.57
N ALA A 4 -14.06 6.86 9.65
CA ALA A 4 -14.88 7.34 8.55
C ALA A 4 -14.20 8.32 7.58
N GLU A 5 -12.98 8.80 7.83
CA GLU A 5 -12.28 9.64 6.85
C GLU A 5 -10.83 9.24 6.63
N LEU A 6 -10.53 7.96 6.46
CA LEU A 6 -9.27 7.57 5.81
C LEU A 6 -9.21 8.19 4.40
N ARG A 7 -8.51 9.32 4.27
CA ARG A 7 -8.34 10.04 3.00
C ARG A 7 -7.37 9.28 2.10
N LEU A 8 -7.87 8.23 1.47
CA LEU A 8 -7.16 7.48 0.45
C LEU A 8 -7.10 8.32 -0.83
N SER A 9 -5.94 8.32 -1.49
CA SER A 9 -5.78 8.99 -2.79
C SER A 9 -4.92 8.17 -3.73
N ALA A 10 -5.32 8.09 -4.99
CA ALA A 10 -4.47 7.54 -6.04
C ALA A 10 -3.36 8.52 -6.39
N VAL A 11 -2.18 7.97 -6.69
CA VAL A 11 -1.03 8.73 -7.21
C VAL A 11 -0.45 8.02 -8.44
N PRO A 12 0.23 8.76 -9.34
CA PRO A 12 0.89 8.14 -10.47
C PRO A 12 1.88 7.06 -10.02
N ALA A 13 1.88 5.90 -10.66
CA ALA A 13 2.84 4.81 -10.41
C ALA A 13 4.27 5.13 -10.92
N THR A 14 4.54 6.39 -11.24
CA THR A 14 5.83 6.89 -11.75
C THR A 14 6.50 7.79 -10.71
N GLY A 15 7.83 7.92 -10.78
CA GLY A 15 8.58 8.80 -9.89
C GLY A 15 8.81 8.25 -8.47
N PHE A 16 8.61 6.94 -8.28
CA PHE A 16 9.09 6.21 -7.11
C PHE A 16 10.51 5.71 -7.33
N SER A 17 11.30 5.69 -6.26
CA SER A 17 12.69 5.22 -6.26
C SER A 17 12.95 4.45 -4.97
N PRO A 18 13.71 3.33 -5.01
CA PRO A 18 14.14 2.61 -3.81
C PRO A 18 14.91 3.49 -2.82
N GLN A 19 15.56 4.55 -3.32
CA GLN A 19 16.35 5.49 -2.52
C GLN A 19 15.52 6.70 -2.03
N ALA A 20 14.21 6.69 -2.28
CA ALA A 20 13.36 7.79 -1.86
C ALA A 20 13.34 7.90 -0.34
N LYS A 21 13.50 9.13 0.16
CA LYS A 21 13.37 9.40 1.59
C LYS A 21 11.96 9.07 2.08
N PRO A 22 11.82 8.61 3.33
CA PRO A 22 10.51 8.49 3.96
C PRO A 22 9.75 9.82 3.90
N ASP A 23 8.46 9.75 3.69
CA ASP A 23 7.54 10.87 3.82
C ASP A 23 6.44 10.54 4.84
N SER A 24 5.54 11.48 5.09
CA SER A 24 4.43 11.27 6.05
C SER A 24 3.29 10.42 5.48
N TRP A 25 3.54 9.64 4.42
CA TRP A 25 2.58 8.79 3.74
C TRP A 25 2.98 7.33 3.83
N LEU A 26 1.96 6.47 3.79
CA LEU A 26 2.11 5.06 3.50
C LEU A 26 1.43 4.78 2.17
N TYR A 27 1.99 3.81 1.46
CA TYR A 27 1.59 3.47 0.11
C TYR A 27 1.08 2.03 0.06
N LEU A 28 0.02 1.85 -0.70
CA LEU A 28 -0.55 0.55 -1.04
C LEU A 28 -0.49 0.44 -2.56
N VAL A 29 0.08 -0.65 -3.05
CA VAL A 29 0.11 -0.94 -4.48
C VAL A 29 -0.82 -2.12 -4.71
N THR A 30 -1.82 -1.96 -5.56
CA THR A 30 -2.84 -2.98 -5.81
C THR A 30 -3.34 -2.93 -7.25
N GLU A 31 -4.21 -3.87 -7.62
CA GLU A 31 -4.85 -3.92 -8.94
C GLU A 31 -5.88 -2.79 -9.11
N PRO A 32 -6.16 -2.33 -10.35
CA PRO A 32 -7.11 -1.23 -10.62
C PRO A 32 -8.51 -1.43 -10.03
N ASP A 33 -9.05 -2.65 -10.08
CA ASP A 33 -10.40 -2.95 -9.59
C ASP A 33 -10.45 -2.83 -8.06
N THR A 34 -9.46 -3.41 -7.38
CA THR A 34 -9.27 -3.31 -5.92
C THR A 34 -9.04 -1.87 -5.49
N ALA A 35 -8.22 -1.11 -6.24
CA ALA A 35 -7.98 0.30 -5.95
C ALA A 35 -9.26 1.14 -6.08
N SER A 36 -10.06 0.89 -7.13
CA SER A 36 -11.34 1.56 -7.34
C SER A 36 -12.31 1.26 -6.20
N GLN A 37 -12.36 0.01 -5.74
CA GLN A 37 -13.16 -0.38 -4.59
C GLN A 37 -12.71 0.35 -3.32
N PHE A 38 -11.41 0.40 -3.03
CA PHE A 38 -10.90 1.07 -1.84
C PHE A 38 -11.12 2.59 -1.85
N LEU A 39 -11.10 3.21 -3.03
CA LEU A 39 -11.42 4.62 -3.18
C LEU A 39 -12.92 4.91 -2.99
N ALA A 40 -13.79 3.99 -3.39
CA ALA A 40 -15.24 4.14 -3.26
C ALA A 40 -15.74 3.80 -1.85
N ASP A 41 -15.30 2.67 -1.31
CA ASP A 41 -15.84 2.05 -0.08
C ASP A 41 -14.94 2.23 1.15
N GLY A 42 -13.70 2.72 0.95
CA GLY A 42 -12.67 2.80 1.98
C GLY A 42 -11.86 1.51 2.14
N LEU A 43 -10.89 1.53 3.06
CA LEU A 43 -10.02 0.37 3.31
C LEU A 43 -10.71 -0.68 4.19
N PRO A 44 -10.79 -1.96 3.76
CA PRO A 44 -11.35 -3.03 4.57
C PRO A 44 -10.37 -3.44 5.68
N LEU A 45 -10.46 -2.78 6.83
CA LEU A 45 -9.60 -3.05 7.98
C LEU A 45 -9.96 -4.39 8.66
N ARG A 46 -9.49 -5.51 8.11
CA ARG A 46 -9.80 -6.88 8.60
C ARG A 46 -8.54 -7.56 9.13
N LYS A 47 -8.60 -8.10 10.36
CA LYS A 47 -7.47 -8.83 10.95
C LYS A 47 -7.07 -10.10 10.19
N THR A 48 -8.02 -10.76 9.55
CA THR A 48 -7.76 -12.01 8.81
C THR A 48 -7.09 -11.78 7.46
N HIS A 49 -7.17 -10.56 6.93
CA HIS A 49 -6.61 -10.17 5.64
C HIS A 49 -6.05 -8.76 5.77
N PRO A 50 -4.95 -8.59 6.52
CA PRO A 50 -4.34 -7.28 6.70
C PRO A 50 -3.84 -6.73 5.37
N LEU A 51 -3.94 -5.41 5.19
CA LEU A 51 -3.41 -4.76 3.99
C LEU A 51 -1.95 -4.43 4.21
N LEU A 52 -1.10 -4.85 3.28
CA LEU A 52 0.32 -4.55 3.36
C LEU A 52 0.60 -3.15 2.79
N LEU A 53 1.17 -2.31 3.63
CA LEU A 53 1.57 -0.94 3.33
C LEU A 53 3.09 -0.81 3.35
N THR A 54 3.62 0.06 2.51
CA THR A 54 5.06 0.35 2.46
C THR A 54 5.32 1.85 2.51
N GLU A 55 6.49 2.23 3.03
CA GLU A 55 7.00 3.58 2.84
C GLU A 55 7.37 3.84 1.37
N ARG A 56 7.60 5.12 1.04
CA ARG A 56 7.88 5.57 -0.34
C ARG A 56 8.97 4.76 -1.06
N GLY A 57 10.00 4.32 -0.33
CA GLY A 57 11.10 3.53 -0.87
C GLY A 57 10.68 2.14 -1.38
N GLY A 58 9.70 1.49 -0.75
CA GLY A 58 9.29 0.13 -1.14
C GLY A 58 8.34 0.08 -2.32
N VAL A 59 7.74 1.21 -2.72
CA VAL A 59 6.76 1.26 -3.82
C VAL A 59 7.36 0.78 -5.14
N ALA A 60 8.61 1.16 -5.44
CA ALA A 60 9.27 0.74 -6.69
C ALA A 60 9.45 -0.78 -6.75
N HIS A 61 9.90 -1.40 -5.66
CA HIS A 61 10.04 -2.85 -5.56
C HIS A 61 8.70 -3.57 -5.68
N TRP A 62 7.65 -3.01 -5.06
CA TRP A 62 6.32 -3.58 -5.17
C TRP A 62 5.76 -3.53 -6.58
N LEU A 63 5.90 -2.39 -7.26
CA LEU A 63 5.49 -2.23 -8.65
C LEU A 63 6.15 -3.30 -9.53
N THR A 64 7.47 -3.50 -9.37
CA THR A 64 8.20 -4.59 -10.06
C THR A 64 7.63 -5.96 -9.74
N LYS A 65 7.41 -6.28 -8.46
CA LYS A 65 6.85 -7.57 -8.03
C LYS A 65 5.48 -7.85 -8.66
N MET A 66 4.63 -6.84 -8.81
CA MET A 66 3.30 -7.01 -9.40
C MET A 66 3.31 -7.09 -10.93
N THR A 67 4.36 -6.55 -11.58
CA THR A 67 4.52 -6.63 -13.04
C THR A 67 5.32 -7.84 -13.51
N ASP A 68 6.12 -8.46 -12.64
CA ASP A 68 6.99 -9.60 -12.96
C ASP A 68 6.25 -10.97 -12.91
N ASP A 69 5.02 -11.03 -12.39
CA ASP A 69 4.17 -12.24 -12.46
C ASP A 69 3.82 -12.52 -13.94
N PRO A 70 3.87 -13.79 -14.43
CA PRO A 70 3.93 -14.06 -15.86
C PRO A 70 2.71 -13.44 -16.54
N PRO A 71 2.92 -12.56 -17.54
CA PRO A 71 1.83 -11.82 -18.15
C PRO A 71 0.92 -12.81 -18.87
N GLY A 72 -0.23 -13.09 -18.26
CA GLY A 72 -1.41 -13.46 -19.03
C GLY A 72 -1.69 -12.37 -20.06
N LEU A 73 -2.53 -12.66 -21.06
CA LEU A 73 -2.86 -11.75 -22.18
C LEU A 73 -3.31 -10.32 -21.78
N PHE A 74 -3.51 -10.05 -20.49
CA PHE A 74 -3.84 -8.75 -19.92
C PHE A 74 -2.83 -8.41 -18.81
N ALA A 75 -1.70 -7.78 -19.17
CA ALA A 75 -0.80 -7.21 -18.17
C ALA A 75 -1.53 -6.08 -17.43
N ILE A 76 -1.87 -6.33 -16.16
CA ILE A 76 -2.57 -5.36 -15.31
C ILE A 76 -1.57 -4.28 -14.92
N THR A 77 -1.91 -3.02 -15.16
CA THR A 77 -1.08 -1.89 -14.68
C THR A 77 -1.44 -1.63 -13.21
N PRO A 78 -0.52 -1.84 -12.25
CA PRO A 78 -0.81 -1.62 -10.84
C PRO A 78 -1.09 -0.15 -10.54
N VAL A 79 -1.97 0.08 -9.58
CA VAL A 79 -2.33 1.41 -9.05
C VAL A 79 -1.66 1.61 -7.70
N VAL A 80 -1.13 2.81 -7.49
CA VAL A 80 -0.56 3.22 -6.21
C VAL A 80 -1.56 4.12 -5.49
N LEU A 81 -1.97 3.70 -4.30
CA LEU A 81 -2.75 4.49 -3.36
C LEU A 81 -1.85 4.97 -2.23
N ARG A 82 -2.18 6.12 -1.66
CA ARG A 82 -1.52 6.65 -0.46
C ARG A 82 -2.52 7.09 0.59
N LEU A 83 -2.09 6.99 1.84
CA LEU A 83 -2.79 7.48 3.02
C LEU A 83 -1.81 8.07 4.03
N ARG A 84 -2.29 8.94 4.92
CA ARG A 84 -1.45 9.56 5.94
C ARG A 84 -1.12 8.53 7.03
N ARG A 85 0.17 8.35 7.33
CA ARG A 85 0.64 7.44 8.38
C ARG A 85 -0.01 7.71 9.74
N THR A 86 -0.15 8.99 10.09
CA THR A 86 -0.75 9.44 11.36
C THR A 86 -2.21 9.04 11.53
N MET A 87 -2.92 8.70 10.44
CA MET A 87 -4.34 8.31 10.50
C MET A 87 -4.53 6.82 10.81
N VAL A 88 -3.49 6.01 10.64
CA VAL A 88 -3.54 4.55 10.81
C VAL A 88 -2.54 4.03 11.81
N SER A 89 -1.75 4.88 12.44
CA SER A 89 -0.60 4.46 13.27
C SER A 89 -0.95 3.50 14.40
N GLU A 90 -2.18 3.56 14.93
CA GLU A 90 -2.66 2.66 15.99
C GLU A 90 -3.06 1.26 15.47
N TRP A 91 -3.15 1.09 14.15
CA TRP A 91 -3.54 -0.14 13.45
C TRP A 91 -2.40 -0.73 12.62
N LEU A 92 -1.19 -0.17 12.73
CA LEU A 92 -0.01 -0.66 12.01
C LEU A 92 0.75 -1.67 12.87
N GLU A 93 0.98 -2.83 12.29
CA GLU A 93 1.90 -3.83 12.79
C GLU A 93 3.13 -3.87 11.88
N PRO A 94 4.36 -3.75 12.41
CA PRO A 94 5.57 -3.88 11.60
C PRO A 94 5.67 -5.25 10.93
N ASP A 95 6.07 -5.27 9.66
CA ASP A 95 6.29 -6.49 8.89
C ASP A 95 7.78 -6.60 8.51
N PRO A 96 8.61 -7.29 9.33
CA PRO A 96 10.05 -7.36 9.11
C PRO A 96 10.41 -8.14 7.84
N ASP A 97 9.61 -9.14 7.46
CA ASP A 97 9.88 -10.00 6.31
C ASP A 97 9.74 -9.19 5.01
N HIS A 98 8.62 -8.49 4.84
CA HIS A 98 8.43 -7.62 3.67
C HIS A 98 9.30 -6.36 3.75
N SER A 99 9.64 -5.88 4.96
CA SER A 99 10.58 -4.78 5.08
C SER A 99 11.96 -5.14 4.54
N ALA A 100 12.42 -6.37 4.79
CA ALA A 100 13.65 -6.90 4.22
C ALA A 100 13.53 -7.12 2.71
N GLU A 101 12.42 -7.71 2.25
CA GLU A 101 12.15 -7.95 0.83
C GLU A 101 12.18 -6.67 0.00
N PHE A 102 11.50 -5.61 0.46
CA PHE A 102 11.38 -4.35 -0.29
C PHE A 102 12.44 -3.32 0.08
N SER A 103 13.37 -3.65 0.97
CA SER A 103 14.42 -2.74 1.47
C SER A 103 13.86 -1.40 1.97
N ALA A 104 12.65 -1.42 2.54
CA ALA A 104 11.94 -0.25 3.04
C ALA A 104 10.94 -0.65 4.14
N PRO A 105 10.66 0.19 5.15
CA PRO A 105 9.72 -0.16 6.21
C PRO A 105 8.33 -0.52 5.64
N CYS A 106 7.85 -1.69 6.03
CA CYS A 106 6.56 -2.22 5.65
C CYS A 106 5.72 -2.54 6.90
N TYR A 107 4.40 -2.44 6.72
CA TYR A 107 3.45 -2.53 7.81
C TYR A 107 2.20 -3.29 7.35
N LEU A 108 1.70 -4.15 8.21
CA LEU A 108 0.38 -4.73 8.09
C LEU A 108 -0.63 -3.79 8.72
N LEU A 109 -1.61 -3.34 7.94
CA LEU A 109 -2.74 -2.57 8.40
C LEU A 109 -3.87 -3.54 8.75
N SER A 110 -4.01 -3.82 10.04
CA SER A 110 -5.06 -4.68 10.59
C SER A 110 -5.98 -3.81 11.47
N GLY A 111 -7.28 -3.81 11.20
CA GLY A 111 -8.22 -2.98 11.97
C GLY A 111 -8.28 -3.34 13.46
N SER A 112 -8.85 -2.46 14.26
CA SER A 112 -8.99 -2.70 15.70
C SER A 112 -10.12 -3.66 16.11
N ARG A 113 -10.98 -4.12 15.18
CA ARG A 113 -12.11 -5.01 15.51
C ARG A 113 -12.36 -6.07 14.44
#